data_AF-Q928H0-F1
#
_entry.id   AF-Q928H0-F1
#
_cell.length_a   1.000
_cell.length_b   1.000
_cell.length_c   1.000
_cell.angle_alpha   90.00
_cell.angle_beta   90.00
_cell.angle_gamma   90.00
#
_symmetry.space_group_name_H-M   'P 1'
#
loop_
_entity.id
_entity.type
_entity.pdbx_description
1 polymer ?
#
loop_
_entity_poly.entity_id
_entity_poly.type
_entity_poly.pdbx_seq_one_letter_code
_entity_poly.pdbx_strand_id
1 'polypeptide(L)'
;MSNLRKINATLDLNRKSWSIERIEAIQGDINSLTIAARIVLDGKGMNLSDYTPTFAVVLPGTNDYVIDDLHFDTSRLSEGYFEYTFVKEAFSVPGVYDTARFILQKADKTELSGMPRFTYYVEKDPLQGKVIAESYISDFERLESLIADVETEITGLHDEVTSESVRLDNEIAGLDAKIDTETSKLQTEANNLQTQFDSFNPSQFAQKTDVNVHVNNADIHVTAADKTNWNSKETASSAQAKADKALADAKTFFELASAVQSVTLTPKNGFVASQPLVARYIKFGNRFLVIVSGIVGKGTGNGTGICATLPTFLAPDASWNKLYSAAQQSTAASNQANIYLSVSADINIVGVGSVDVNTGLDGIIYLTKEVTT
;
A
#
# COMPACT_ATOMS: atom_id res chain seq x y z
N MET A 1 22.48 72.08 49.25
CA MET A 1 23.78 71.55 49.73
C MET A 1 24.06 72.20 51.06
N SER A 2 23.59 71.56 52.14
CA SER A 2 23.96 71.95 53.51
C SER A 2 25.40 71.45 53.71
N ASN A 3 26.36 72.36 53.87
CA ASN A 3 27.70 71.97 54.27
C ASN A 3 27.59 71.45 55.71
N LEU A 4 27.62 70.13 55.88
CA LEU A 4 27.73 69.48 57.19
C LEU A 4 28.81 70.19 58.01
N ARG A 5 28.48 70.64 59.22
CA ARG A 5 29.47 71.28 60.10
C ARG A 5 30.50 70.22 60.44
N LYS A 6 31.76 70.47 60.10
CA LYS A 6 32.86 69.52 60.32
C LYS A 6 33.78 70.03 61.43
N ILE A 7 33.94 69.24 62.47
CA ILE A 7 34.81 69.54 63.61
C ILE A 7 36.05 68.67 63.52
N ASN A 8 37.21 69.30 63.46
CA ASN A 8 38.48 68.59 63.45
C ASN A 8 38.86 68.19 64.88
N ALA A 9 39.19 66.92 65.06
CA ALA A 9 39.62 66.36 66.32
C ALA A 9 40.96 65.65 66.12
N THR A 10 41.98 65.99 66.91
CA THR A 10 43.26 65.27 66.89
C THR A 10 43.51 64.62 68.24
N LEU A 11 43.70 63.30 68.27
CA LEU A 11 44.12 62.56 69.46
C LEU A 11 45.60 62.21 69.34
N ASP A 12 46.38 62.65 70.32
CA ASP A 12 47.74 62.17 70.54
C ASP A 12 47.72 61.07 71.60
N LEU A 13 47.98 59.82 71.20
CA LEU A 13 47.90 58.65 72.07
C LEU A 13 48.91 58.68 73.23
N ASN A 14 50.02 59.43 73.08
CA ASN A 14 50.99 59.60 74.17
C ASN A 14 50.42 60.49 75.27
N ARG A 15 49.64 61.52 74.90
CA ARG A 15 49.04 62.48 75.82
C ARG A 15 47.67 62.03 76.34
N LYS A 16 47.02 61.11 75.64
CA LYS A 16 45.67 60.60 75.95
C LYS A 16 44.65 61.72 76.13
N SER A 17 44.74 62.75 75.28
CA SER A 17 43.85 63.91 75.30
C SER A 17 43.47 64.33 73.88
N TRP A 18 42.20 64.65 73.67
CA TRP A 18 41.73 65.24 72.42
C TRP A 18 42.09 66.73 72.33
N SER A 19 42.64 67.14 71.19
CA SER A 19 42.59 68.52 70.71
C SER A 19 41.39 68.62 69.78
N ILE A 20 40.25 69.02 70.33
CA ILE A 20 38.97 69.11 69.63
C ILE A 20 38.32 70.46 69.95
N GLU A 21 37.73 71.10 68.95
CA GLU A 21 36.95 72.32 69.16
C GLU A 21 35.67 72.00 69.93
N ARG A 22 35.04 73.03 70.51
CA ARG A 22 33.77 72.86 71.22
C ARG A 22 32.70 72.31 70.28
N ILE A 23 32.17 71.15 70.62
CA ILE A 23 31.10 70.49 69.88
C ILE A 23 29.76 70.96 70.47
N GLU A 24 28.96 71.62 69.64
CA GLU A 24 27.64 72.13 69.99
C GLU A 24 26.65 71.68 68.92
N ALA A 25 25.52 71.14 69.35
CA ALA A 25 24.40 70.73 68.51
C ALA A 25 23.07 71.20 69.13
N ILE A 26 22.01 71.22 68.34
CA ILE A 26 20.66 71.49 68.81
C ILE A 26 19.92 70.16 68.95
N GLN A 27 19.06 70.06 69.96
CA GLN A 27 18.23 68.87 70.17
C GLN A 27 17.45 68.51 68.90
N GLY A 28 17.58 67.26 68.46
CA GLY A 28 16.90 66.74 67.26
C GLY A 28 17.52 67.14 65.93
N ASP A 29 18.74 67.69 65.94
CA ASP A 29 19.56 67.81 64.73
C ASP A 29 19.75 66.42 64.07
N ILE A 30 19.66 66.35 62.74
CA ILE A 30 19.84 65.11 61.96
C ILE A 30 20.89 65.38 60.90
N ASN A 31 21.92 64.53 60.80
CA ASN A 31 22.96 64.65 59.78
C ASN A 31 23.42 66.11 59.63
N SER A 32 23.78 66.76 60.74
CA SER A 32 24.17 68.18 60.77
C SER A 32 25.64 68.37 61.11
N LEU A 33 26.25 67.37 61.75
CA LEU A 33 27.56 67.47 62.40
C LEU A 33 28.40 66.22 62.15
N THR A 34 29.65 66.44 61.73
CA THR A 34 30.65 65.40 61.50
C THR A 34 31.90 65.69 62.31
N ILE A 35 32.44 64.70 63.01
CA ILE A 35 33.78 64.74 63.59
C ILE A 35 34.77 64.14 62.60
N ALA A 36 35.78 64.93 62.24
CA ALA A 36 36.95 64.50 61.48
C ALA A 36 38.07 64.15 62.46
N ALA A 37 38.19 62.87 62.82
CA ALA A 37 39.13 62.42 63.83
C ALA A 37 40.46 61.99 63.19
N ARG A 38 41.56 62.52 63.71
CA ARG A 38 42.92 62.12 63.38
C ARG A 38 43.63 61.57 64.61
N ILE A 39 44.12 60.34 64.53
CA ILE A 39 44.84 59.66 65.61
C ILE A 39 46.33 59.65 65.27
N VAL A 40 47.15 60.19 66.19
CA VAL A 40 48.59 60.27 66.02
C VAL A 40 49.33 59.60 67.20
N LEU A 41 50.47 58.99 66.88
CA LEU A 41 51.44 58.43 67.83
C LEU A 41 52.81 59.03 67.50
N ASP A 42 53.49 59.63 68.48
CA ASP A 42 54.76 60.36 68.29
C ASP A 42 54.70 61.42 67.16
N GLY A 43 53.56 62.08 67.01
CA GLY A 43 53.32 63.09 65.97
C GLY A 43 53.11 62.55 64.56
N LYS A 44 53.09 61.23 64.35
CA LYS A 44 52.78 60.58 63.06
C LYS A 44 51.39 59.95 63.08
N GLY A 45 50.69 59.97 61.95
CA GLY A 45 49.41 59.27 61.80
C GLY A 45 49.57 57.78 62.09
N MET A 46 48.70 57.24 62.94
CA MET A 46 48.70 55.81 63.25
C MET A 46 47.91 55.05 62.18
N ASN A 47 48.42 53.97 61.62
CA ASN A 47 47.63 53.15 60.71
C ASN A 47 46.51 52.43 61.49
N LEU A 48 45.25 52.66 61.10
CA LEU A 48 44.06 52.09 61.72
C LEU A 48 43.33 51.08 60.83
N SER A 49 43.92 50.61 59.73
CA SER A 49 43.25 49.75 58.75
C SER A 49 42.65 48.45 59.31
N ASP A 50 43.23 47.91 60.39
CA ASP A 50 42.74 46.68 61.04
C ASP A 50 41.62 46.95 62.07
N TYR A 51 41.19 48.21 62.24
CA TYR A 51 40.22 48.62 63.25
C TYR A 51 38.90 49.03 62.62
N THR A 52 37.80 48.63 63.25
CA THR A 52 36.46 49.15 63.02
C THR A 52 36.16 50.20 64.07
N PRO A 53 35.86 51.45 63.68
CA PRO A 53 35.43 52.48 64.61
C PRO A 53 33.96 52.30 65.01
N THR A 54 33.66 52.60 66.27
CA THR A 54 32.31 52.65 66.82
C THR A 54 32.18 53.89 67.68
N PHE A 55 31.12 54.65 67.50
CA PHE A 55 30.75 55.73 68.39
C PHE A 55 29.88 55.17 69.52
N ALA A 56 30.18 55.56 70.76
CA ALA A 56 29.40 55.17 71.92
C ALA A 56 29.21 56.34 72.88
N VAL A 57 27.97 56.57 73.32
CA VAL A 57 27.64 57.58 74.32
C VAL A 57 26.42 57.17 75.15
N VAL A 58 26.39 57.56 76.42
CA VAL A 58 25.20 57.46 77.29
C VAL A 58 24.52 58.83 77.31
N LEU A 59 23.22 58.85 77.08
CA LEU A 59 22.43 60.07 77.03
C LEU A 59 22.37 60.73 78.42
N PRO A 60 22.55 62.06 78.54
CA PRO A 60 22.61 62.74 79.83
C PRO A 60 21.34 62.54 80.66
N GLY A 61 21.49 62.14 81.92
CA GLY A 61 20.37 62.00 82.85
C GLY A 61 19.44 60.81 82.56
N THR A 62 19.82 59.89 81.67
CA THR A 62 19.07 58.65 81.39
C THR A 62 19.99 57.41 81.48
N ASN A 63 19.42 56.22 81.27
CA ASN A 63 20.17 54.96 81.13
C ASN A 63 20.30 54.53 79.66
N ASP A 64 19.86 55.37 78.73
CA ASP A 64 19.83 55.10 77.30
C ASP A 64 21.17 55.48 76.66
N TYR A 65 21.48 54.84 75.55
CA TYR A 65 22.77 54.98 74.89
C TYR A 65 22.65 54.96 73.37
N VAL A 66 23.66 55.51 72.71
CA VAL A 66 23.82 55.43 71.26
C VAL A 66 25.09 54.64 71.01
N ILE A 67 24.96 53.54 70.28
CA ILE A 67 26.08 52.76 69.72
C ILE A 67 25.90 52.74 68.21
N ASP A 68 26.91 53.21 67.49
CA ASP A 68 26.82 53.35 66.05
C ASP A 68 28.16 53.00 65.41
N ASP A 69 28.12 52.17 64.38
CA ASP A 69 29.25 51.76 63.54
C ASP A 69 29.01 52.03 62.05
N LEU A 70 27.84 52.53 61.67
CA LEU A 70 27.40 52.63 60.28
C LEU A 70 27.74 53.98 59.66
N HIS A 71 27.72 55.05 60.45
CA HIS A 71 27.88 56.42 59.96
C HIS A 71 29.34 56.91 59.92
N PHE A 72 30.27 55.98 59.70
CA PHE A 72 31.69 56.27 59.55
C PHE A 72 32.13 56.30 58.08
N ASP A 73 32.88 57.33 57.71
CA ASP A 73 33.76 57.27 56.54
C ASP A 73 35.12 56.72 56.97
N THR A 74 35.38 55.48 56.56
CA THR A 74 36.58 54.71 56.89
C THR A 74 37.57 54.63 55.74
N SER A 75 37.36 55.37 54.65
CA SER A 75 38.19 55.31 53.43
C SER A 75 39.67 55.65 53.65
N ARG A 76 40.00 56.35 54.75
CA ARG A 76 41.35 56.84 55.08
C ARG A 76 41.90 56.35 56.41
N LEU A 77 41.41 55.21 56.91
CA LEU A 77 41.89 54.60 58.16
C LEU A 77 43.40 54.33 58.16
N SER A 78 43.99 54.00 57.00
CA SER A 78 45.44 53.76 56.87
C SER A 78 46.29 54.99 57.21
N GLU A 79 45.72 56.20 57.10
CA GLU A 79 46.35 57.47 57.44
C GLU A 79 46.14 57.88 58.91
N GLY A 80 45.41 57.07 59.68
CA GLY A 80 44.97 57.40 61.04
C GLY A 80 43.82 58.40 61.07
N TYR A 81 42.97 58.36 60.05
CA TYR A 81 41.89 59.31 59.87
C TYR A 81 40.56 58.60 59.62
N PHE A 82 39.50 59.07 60.28
CA PHE A 82 38.13 58.68 59.98
C PHE A 82 37.19 59.85 60.20
N GLU A 83 36.02 59.80 59.56
CA GLU A 83 34.95 60.76 59.81
C GLU A 83 33.77 60.04 60.43
N TYR A 84 33.14 60.66 61.43
CA TYR A 84 31.91 60.17 62.04
C TYR A 84 30.83 61.24 61.92
N THR A 85 29.73 60.92 61.26
CA THR A 85 28.55 61.80 61.22
C THR A 85 27.59 61.35 62.30
N PHE A 86 27.20 62.28 63.18
CA PHE A 86 26.30 61.94 64.28
C PHE A 86 24.90 61.58 63.79
N VAL A 87 24.39 60.46 64.30
CA VAL A 87 22.97 60.09 64.21
C VAL A 87 22.10 61.03 65.04
N LYS A 88 20.85 61.21 64.65
CA LYS A 88 19.91 62.12 65.35
C LYS A 88 19.70 61.74 66.81
N GLU A 89 19.79 60.46 67.12
CA GLU A 89 19.64 59.91 68.47
C GLU A 89 20.75 60.39 69.41
N ALA A 90 21.93 60.72 68.88
CA ALA A 90 23.04 61.29 69.64
C ALA A 90 22.76 62.73 70.11
N PHE A 91 21.71 63.37 69.58
CA PHE A 91 21.24 64.70 69.96
C PHE A 91 19.81 64.69 70.53
N SER A 92 19.32 63.55 71.00
CA SER A 92 17.94 63.40 71.47
C SER A 92 17.65 64.09 72.81
N VAL A 93 18.64 64.26 73.68
CA VAL A 93 18.48 64.85 75.03
C VAL A 93 19.31 66.12 75.18
N PRO A 94 18.76 67.25 75.66
CA PRO A 94 19.55 68.45 75.91
C PRO A 94 20.40 68.27 77.18
N GLY A 95 21.67 68.68 77.12
CA GLY A 95 22.59 68.53 78.24
C GLY A 95 24.05 68.40 77.84
N VAL A 96 24.86 68.04 78.83
CA VAL A 96 26.30 67.81 78.67
C VAL A 96 26.56 66.33 78.51
N TYR A 97 27.10 65.93 77.37
CA TYR A 97 27.45 64.54 77.06
C TYR A 97 28.92 64.32 77.38
N ASP A 98 29.23 63.81 78.57
CA ASP A 98 30.60 63.61 79.07
C ASP A 98 31.08 62.13 78.97
N THR A 99 30.22 61.24 78.47
CA THR A 99 30.50 59.82 78.30
C THR A 99 30.92 59.44 76.87
N ALA A 100 30.87 60.38 75.93
CA ALA A 100 31.08 60.15 74.51
C ALA A 100 32.50 59.65 74.23
N ARG A 101 32.61 58.60 73.41
CA ARG A 101 33.91 58.04 73.01
C ARG A 101 33.83 57.38 71.64
N PHE A 102 34.99 57.31 71.01
CA PHE A 102 35.23 56.37 69.91
C PHE A 102 35.91 55.12 70.46
N ILE A 103 35.40 53.97 70.05
CA ILE A 103 35.99 52.66 70.29
C ILE A 103 36.56 52.20 68.95
N LEU A 104 37.83 51.84 68.92
CA LEU A 104 38.47 51.26 67.74
C LEU A 104 38.77 49.80 68.09
N GLN A 105 38.07 48.87 67.45
CA GLN A 105 38.16 47.44 67.77
C GLN A 105 38.63 46.64 66.56
N LYS A 106 39.54 45.69 66.76
CA LYS A 106 39.97 44.74 65.72
C LYS A 106 38.98 43.58 65.58
N ALA A 107 39.11 42.82 64.51
CA ALA A 107 38.32 41.59 64.29
C ALA A 107 38.44 40.56 65.43
N ASP A 108 39.57 40.51 66.14
CA ASP A 108 39.79 39.64 67.31
C ASP A 108 39.20 40.19 68.63
N LYS A 109 38.44 41.29 68.56
CA LYS A 109 37.82 42.03 69.66
C LYS A 109 38.79 42.78 70.57
N THR A 110 40.06 42.91 70.20
CA THR A 110 41.00 43.77 70.92
C THR A 110 40.75 45.25 70.59
N GLU A 111 40.72 46.10 71.62
CA GLU A 111 40.50 47.54 71.46
C GLU A 111 41.82 48.32 71.44
N LEU A 112 41.87 49.42 70.68
CA LEU A 112 42.96 50.37 70.74
C LEU A 112 42.96 51.06 72.12
N SER A 113 43.99 50.78 72.92
CA SER A 113 44.15 51.41 74.23
C SER A 113 44.46 52.90 74.10
N GLY A 114 43.96 53.70 75.05
CA GLY A 114 44.28 55.12 75.15
C GLY A 114 43.32 56.08 74.44
N MET A 115 42.17 55.59 73.95
CA MET A 115 41.07 56.41 73.42
C MET A 115 40.32 57.12 74.56
N PRO A 116 40.51 58.44 74.77
CA PRO A 116 39.84 59.16 75.85
C PRO A 116 38.42 59.55 75.43
N ARG A 117 37.57 59.79 76.43
CA ARG A 117 36.25 60.40 76.22
C ARG A 117 36.40 61.84 75.74
N PHE A 118 35.39 62.34 75.07
CA PHE A 118 35.24 63.75 74.74
C PHE A 118 33.88 64.25 75.20
N THR A 119 33.74 65.57 75.28
CA THR A 119 32.50 66.21 75.74
C THR A 119 31.86 66.99 74.62
N TYR A 120 30.54 66.90 74.50
CA TYR A 120 29.75 67.78 73.64
C TYR A 120 28.50 68.29 74.33
N TYR A 121 27.93 69.36 73.78
CA TYR A 121 26.81 70.10 74.34
C TYR A 121 25.64 70.06 73.37
N VAL A 122 24.47 69.66 73.87
CA VAL A 122 23.22 69.71 73.12
C VAL A 122 22.31 70.74 73.77
N GLU A 123 22.02 71.82 73.04
CA GLU A 123 21.10 72.85 73.48
C GLU A 123 19.65 72.41 73.23
N LYS A 124 18.74 72.84 74.11
CA LYS A 124 17.32 72.54 73.97
C LYS A 124 16.73 73.33 72.81
N ASP A 125 16.07 72.64 71.88
CA ASP A 125 15.27 73.30 70.84
C ASP A 125 13.93 73.78 71.46
N PRO A 126 13.61 75.08 71.43
CA PRO A 126 12.34 75.59 71.94
C PRO A 126 11.11 75.18 71.11
N LEU A 127 11.29 74.70 69.87
CA LEU A 127 10.23 74.33 68.93
C LEU A 127 9.91 72.83 68.92
N GLN A 128 10.85 71.98 69.35
CA GLN A 128 10.62 70.55 69.43
C GLN A 128 9.97 70.15 70.76
N GLY A 129 8.94 69.29 70.69
CA GLY A 129 8.31 68.69 71.86
C GLY A 129 9.27 67.76 72.62
N LYS A 130 8.78 67.08 73.67
CA LYS A 130 9.57 66.11 74.43
C LYS A 130 10.07 64.99 73.49
N VAL A 131 11.32 65.08 73.05
CA VAL A 131 12.00 63.98 72.36
C VAL A 131 12.14 62.82 73.35
N ILE A 132 11.72 61.63 72.94
CA ILE A 132 11.85 60.42 73.76
C ILE A 132 13.29 59.95 73.64
N ALA A 133 13.96 59.79 74.78
CA ALA A 133 15.26 59.15 74.83
C ALA A 133 15.06 57.64 74.75
N GLU A 134 15.72 56.99 73.79
CA GLU A 134 15.72 55.54 73.63
C GLU A 134 17.13 55.10 73.26
N SER A 135 17.44 53.84 73.55
CA SER A 135 18.72 53.26 73.14
C SER A 135 18.75 53.04 71.63
N TYR A 136 19.81 53.50 70.96
CA TYR A 136 20.02 53.36 69.52
C TYR A 136 21.20 52.44 69.25
N ILE A 137 20.99 51.50 68.32
CA ILE A 137 22.02 50.58 67.81
C ILE A 137 21.86 50.51 66.28
N SER A 138 22.93 50.78 65.54
CA SER A 138 22.97 50.82 64.07
C SER A 138 22.55 49.51 63.37
N ASP A 139 22.57 48.36 64.06
CA ASP A 139 22.09 47.08 63.53
C ASP A 139 20.61 47.13 63.08
N PHE A 140 19.80 48.02 63.66
CA PHE A 140 18.41 48.18 63.26
C PHE A 140 18.26 48.78 61.86
N GLU A 141 19.06 49.79 61.51
CA GLU A 141 19.05 50.38 60.16
C GLU A 141 19.55 49.38 59.11
N ARG A 142 20.56 48.56 59.47
CA ARG A 142 21.03 47.47 58.62
C ARG A 142 19.91 46.46 58.36
N LEU A 143 19.11 46.15 59.37
CA LEU A 143 17.95 45.26 59.23
C LEU A 143 16.88 45.88 58.32
N GLU A 144 16.57 47.17 58.45
CA GLU A 144 15.60 47.86 57.59
C GLU A 144 16.02 47.82 56.11
N SER A 145 17.31 48.03 55.81
CA SER A 145 17.82 47.92 54.44
C SER A 145 17.68 46.50 53.89
N LEU A 146 18.01 45.47 54.69
CA LEU A 146 17.86 44.07 54.28
C LEU A 146 16.39 43.72 54.01
N ILE A 147 15.45 44.25 54.80
CA ILE A 147 14.02 44.06 54.58
C ILE A 147 13.59 44.70 53.24
N ALA A 148 14.03 45.93 52.96
CA ALA A 148 13.68 46.62 51.71
C ALA A 148 14.20 45.89 50.45
N ASP A 149 15.41 45.32 50.53
CA ASP A 149 15.97 44.50 49.45
C ASP A 149 15.12 43.24 49.22
N VAL A 150 14.74 42.55 50.31
CA VAL A 150 13.87 41.37 50.26
C VAL A 150 12.49 41.71 49.70
N GLU A 151 11.90 42.84 50.09
CA GLU A 151 10.59 43.29 49.55
C GLU A 151 10.65 43.57 48.04
N THR A 152 11.77 44.12 47.56
CA THR A 152 12.01 44.35 46.14
C THR A 152 12.11 43.03 45.38
N GLU A 153 12.85 42.05 45.93
CA GLU A 153 12.97 40.71 45.34
C GLU A 153 11.61 39.98 45.28
N ILE A 154 10.84 40.03 46.37
CA ILE A 154 9.48 39.45 46.44
C ILE A 154 8.58 40.07 45.38
N THR A 155 8.64 41.39 45.19
CA THR A 155 7.82 42.08 44.18
C THR A 155 8.19 41.61 42.77
N GLY A 156 9.49 41.51 42.46
CA GLY A 156 9.96 41.00 41.17
C GLY A 156 9.52 39.56 40.89
N LEU A 157 9.63 38.68 41.90
CA LEU A 157 9.15 37.30 41.80
C LEU A 157 7.63 37.22 41.59
N HIS A 158 6.85 38.06 42.26
CA HIS A 158 5.40 38.11 42.06
C HIS A 158 5.02 38.57 40.65
N ASP A 159 5.72 39.54 40.08
CA ASP A 159 5.49 39.99 38.71
C ASP A 159 5.82 38.89 37.68
N GLU A 160 6.91 38.14 37.90
CA GLU A 160 7.29 37.00 37.07
C GLU A 160 6.25 35.89 37.13
N VAL A 161 5.82 35.49 38.34
CA VAL A 161 4.77 34.47 38.54
C VAL A 161 3.46 34.89 37.87
N THR A 162 3.08 36.16 37.99
CA THR A 162 1.85 36.69 37.36
C THR A 162 1.96 36.62 35.83
N SER A 163 3.10 37.00 35.27
CA SER A 163 3.33 36.95 33.83
C SER A 163 3.30 35.53 33.28
N GLU A 164 3.91 34.59 33.99
CA GLU A 164 3.88 33.17 33.66
C GLU A 164 2.47 32.57 33.76
N SER A 165 1.69 32.94 34.78
CA SER A 165 0.29 32.52 34.90
C SER A 165 -0.53 32.98 33.70
N VAL A 166 -0.40 34.25 33.29
CA VAL A 166 -1.11 34.78 32.11
C VAL A 166 -0.67 34.06 30.83
N ARG A 167 0.61 33.71 30.69
CA ARG A 167 1.09 32.95 29.53
C ARG A 167 0.45 31.56 29.49
N LEU A 168 0.44 30.85 30.62
CA LEU A 168 -0.15 29.52 30.74
C LEU A 168 -1.65 29.54 30.45
N ASP A 169 -2.39 30.52 30.97
CA ASP A 169 -3.83 30.66 30.71
C ASP A 169 -4.13 30.83 29.20
N ASN A 170 -3.31 31.63 28.50
CA ASN A 170 -3.44 31.80 27.05
C ASN A 170 -3.11 30.51 26.27
N GLU A 171 -2.09 29.77 26.70
CA GLU A 171 -1.73 28.49 26.08
C GLU A 171 -2.82 27.43 26.28
N ILE A 172 -3.39 27.34 27.47
CA ILE A 172 -4.53 26.46 27.79
C ILE A 172 -5.73 26.81 26.91
N ALA A 173 -6.12 28.09 26.83
CA ALA A 173 -7.23 28.52 25.98
C ALA A 173 -7.00 28.18 24.49
N GLY A 174 -5.75 28.29 24.01
CA GLY A 174 -5.37 27.91 22.65
C GLY A 174 -5.44 26.40 22.40
N LEU A 175 -5.10 25.58 23.40
CA LEU A 175 -5.23 24.12 23.33
C LEU A 175 -6.71 23.70 23.35
N ASP A 176 -7.54 24.28 24.21
CA ASP A 176 -8.97 23.99 24.28
C ASP A 176 -9.66 24.26 22.94
N ALA A 177 -9.39 25.41 22.31
CA ALA A 177 -9.95 25.73 20.99
C ALA A 177 -9.54 24.72 19.89
N LYS A 178 -8.31 24.19 19.95
CA LYS A 178 -7.85 23.14 19.02
C LYS A 178 -8.55 21.82 19.29
N ILE A 179 -8.69 21.44 20.56
CA ILE A 179 -9.39 20.22 20.97
C ILE A 179 -10.84 20.26 20.51
N ASP A 180 -11.54 21.37 20.70
CA ASP A 180 -12.93 21.56 20.26
C ASP A 180 -13.06 21.43 18.72
N THR A 181 -12.12 22.03 17.99
CA THR A 181 -12.08 21.97 16.52
C THR A 181 -11.91 20.54 16.02
N GLU A 182 -10.92 19.81 16.55
CA GLU A 182 -10.66 18.43 16.12
C GLU A 182 -11.77 17.47 16.57
N THR A 183 -12.32 17.65 17.77
CA THR A 183 -13.47 16.86 18.24
C THR A 183 -14.69 17.06 17.35
N SER A 184 -14.96 18.29 16.92
CA SER A 184 -16.05 18.61 15.99
C SER A 184 -15.87 17.97 14.61
N LYS A 185 -14.63 17.96 14.09
CA LYS A 185 -14.29 17.27 12.83
C LYS A 185 -14.50 15.77 12.95
N LEU A 186 -13.99 15.15 14.01
CA LEU A 186 -14.14 13.71 14.27
C LEU A 186 -15.62 13.33 14.39
N GLN A 187 -16.43 14.16 15.06
CA GLN A 187 -17.87 13.92 15.17
C GLN A 187 -18.56 13.99 13.80
N THR A 188 -18.16 14.94 12.95
CA THR A 188 -18.70 15.05 11.58
C THR A 188 -18.32 13.84 10.74
N GLU A 189 -17.06 13.41 10.80
CA GLU A 189 -16.61 12.21 10.07
C GLU A 189 -17.33 10.95 10.56
N ALA A 190 -17.50 10.79 11.88
CA ALA A 190 -18.27 9.70 12.45
C ALA A 190 -19.72 9.69 11.96
N ASN A 191 -20.37 10.86 11.91
CA ASN A 191 -21.75 10.98 11.39
C ASN A 191 -21.84 10.65 9.90
N ASN A 192 -20.84 11.06 9.11
CA ASN A 192 -20.77 10.75 7.68
C ASN A 192 -20.61 9.23 7.46
N LEU A 193 -19.70 8.59 8.19
CA LEU A 193 -19.50 7.14 8.14
C LEU A 193 -20.75 6.37 8.56
N GLN A 194 -21.43 6.82 9.61
CA GLN A 194 -22.71 6.23 10.03
C GLN A 194 -23.76 6.35 8.93
N THR A 195 -23.89 7.52 8.30
CA THR A 195 -24.82 7.74 7.18
C THR A 195 -24.49 6.83 5.99
N GLN A 196 -23.22 6.67 5.65
CA GLN A 196 -22.80 5.73 4.60
C GLN A 196 -23.16 4.30 4.97
N PHE A 197 -22.89 3.89 6.21
CA PHE A 197 -23.23 2.55 6.71
C PHE A 197 -24.74 2.29 6.67
N ASP A 198 -25.57 3.25 7.09
CA ASP A 198 -27.03 3.13 7.05
C ASP A 198 -27.58 3.14 5.62
N SER A 199 -26.87 3.77 4.68
CA SER A 199 -27.20 3.74 3.25
C SER A 199 -26.84 2.44 2.55
N PHE A 200 -26.00 1.58 3.16
CA PHE A 200 -25.81 0.24 2.65
C PHE A 200 -27.14 -0.49 2.70
N ASN A 201 -27.59 -0.95 1.54
CA ASN A 201 -28.78 -1.77 1.40
C ASN A 201 -28.38 -3.21 1.06
N PRO A 202 -28.22 -4.10 2.06
CA PRO A 202 -27.84 -5.50 1.83
C PRO A 202 -28.80 -6.26 0.91
N SER A 203 -30.04 -5.79 0.74
CA SER A 203 -31.02 -6.41 -0.16
C SER A 203 -30.65 -6.30 -1.64
N GLN A 204 -29.73 -5.40 -2.00
CA GLN A 204 -29.20 -5.31 -3.38
C GLN A 204 -28.19 -6.43 -3.68
N PHE A 205 -27.61 -7.08 -2.67
CA PHE A 205 -26.68 -8.17 -2.89
C PHE A 205 -27.44 -9.47 -3.19
N ALA A 206 -26.92 -10.24 -4.15
CA ALA A 206 -27.45 -11.56 -4.44
C ALA A 206 -27.40 -12.43 -3.19
N GLN A 207 -28.52 -13.06 -2.85
CA GLN A 207 -28.57 -13.97 -1.72
C GLN A 207 -27.74 -15.21 -2.03
N LYS A 208 -26.88 -15.60 -1.09
CA LYS A 208 -26.04 -16.81 -1.24
C LYS A 208 -26.88 -18.05 -1.54
N THR A 209 -28.09 -18.14 -0.98
CA THR A 209 -29.04 -19.22 -1.24
C THR A 209 -29.44 -19.29 -2.71
N ASP A 210 -29.75 -18.15 -3.33
CA ASP A 210 -30.22 -18.09 -4.72
C ASP A 210 -29.10 -18.46 -5.69
N VAL A 211 -27.89 -17.96 -5.42
CA VAL A 211 -26.69 -18.32 -6.19
C VAL A 211 -26.40 -19.82 -6.04
N ASN A 212 -26.50 -20.37 -4.84
CA ASN A 212 -26.29 -21.80 -4.63
C ASN A 212 -27.36 -22.66 -5.31
N VAL A 213 -28.63 -22.24 -5.31
CA VAL A 213 -29.70 -22.92 -6.05
C VAL A 213 -29.41 -22.91 -7.54
N HIS A 214 -28.99 -21.78 -8.10
CA HIS A 214 -28.62 -21.68 -9.52
C HIS A 214 -27.43 -22.56 -9.90
N VAL A 215 -26.34 -22.51 -9.11
CA VAL A 215 -25.09 -23.23 -9.41
C VAL A 215 -25.26 -24.74 -9.27
N ASN A 216 -26.09 -25.20 -8.32
CA ASN A 216 -26.31 -26.64 -8.10
C ASN A 216 -27.47 -27.22 -8.93
N ASN A 217 -28.17 -26.42 -9.73
CA ASN A 217 -29.22 -26.93 -10.61
C ASN A 217 -28.62 -27.56 -11.88
N ALA A 218 -28.33 -28.86 -11.81
CA ALA A 218 -27.74 -29.61 -12.92
C ALA A 218 -28.63 -29.67 -14.18
N ASP A 219 -29.93 -29.40 -14.09
CA ASP A 219 -30.85 -29.45 -15.24
C ASP A 219 -30.66 -28.28 -16.23
N ILE A 220 -30.10 -27.16 -15.75
CA ILE A 220 -29.87 -25.95 -16.57
C ILE A 220 -28.41 -25.77 -16.98
N HIS A 221 -27.49 -26.57 -16.44
CA HIS A 221 -26.08 -26.57 -16.79
C HIS A 221 -25.76 -27.76 -17.69
N VAL A 222 -24.71 -27.61 -18.49
CA VAL A 222 -24.24 -28.66 -19.40
C VAL A 222 -22.76 -28.88 -19.18
N THR A 223 -22.31 -30.12 -19.37
CA THR A 223 -20.90 -30.46 -19.24
C THR A 223 -20.16 -30.24 -20.56
N ALA A 224 -18.82 -30.25 -20.50
CA ALA A 224 -18.01 -30.29 -21.71
C ALA A 224 -18.29 -31.55 -22.55
N ALA A 225 -18.58 -32.68 -21.90
CA ALA A 225 -18.92 -33.94 -22.56
C ALA A 225 -20.26 -33.85 -23.30
N ASP A 226 -21.28 -33.21 -22.72
CA ASP A 226 -22.58 -33.00 -23.39
C ASP A 226 -22.40 -32.22 -24.69
N LYS A 227 -21.62 -31.13 -24.66
CA LYS A 227 -21.32 -30.34 -25.86
C LYS A 227 -20.61 -31.16 -26.93
N THR A 228 -19.62 -31.97 -26.55
CA THR A 228 -18.93 -32.86 -27.50
C THR A 228 -19.88 -33.89 -28.11
N ASN A 229 -20.76 -34.48 -27.30
CA ASN A 229 -21.76 -35.46 -27.76
C ASN A 229 -22.77 -34.82 -28.73
N TRP A 230 -23.33 -33.66 -28.39
CA TRP A 230 -24.29 -32.95 -29.24
C TRP A 230 -23.66 -32.48 -30.55
N ASN A 231 -22.45 -31.94 -30.50
CA ASN A 231 -21.72 -31.50 -31.68
C ASN A 231 -21.31 -32.66 -32.61
N SER A 232 -21.26 -33.90 -32.10
CA SER A 232 -20.93 -35.10 -32.87
C SER A 232 -22.15 -35.85 -33.42
N LYS A 233 -23.37 -35.34 -33.19
CA LYS A 233 -24.58 -35.94 -33.74
C LYS A 233 -24.58 -35.85 -35.27
N GLU A 234 -25.13 -36.88 -35.90
CA GLU A 234 -25.39 -36.90 -37.34
C GLU A 234 -26.21 -35.67 -37.76
N THR A 235 -25.86 -35.08 -38.90
CA THR A 235 -26.66 -33.99 -39.50
C THR A 235 -27.57 -34.54 -40.58
N ALA A 236 -28.69 -33.87 -40.84
CA ALA A 236 -29.61 -34.28 -41.91
C ALA A 236 -28.90 -34.35 -43.28
N SER A 237 -28.01 -33.40 -43.56
CA SER A 237 -27.23 -33.37 -44.81
C SER A 237 -26.25 -34.53 -44.93
N SER A 238 -25.55 -34.89 -43.85
CA SER A 238 -24.62 -36.02 -43.87
C SER A 238 -25.32 -37.38 -43.86
N ALA A 239 -26.53 -37.48 -43.29
CA ALA A 239 -27.39 -38.65 -43.45
C ALA A 239 -27.87 -38.79 -44.91
N GLN A 240 -28.32 -37.69 -45.54
CA GLN A 240 -28.72 -37.67 -46.94
C GLN A 240 -27.56 -38.05 -47.86
N ALA A 241 -26.35 -37.51 -47.65
CA ALA A 241 -25.17 -37.86 -48.44
C ALA A 241 -24.84 -39.36 -48.34
N LYS A 242 -25.01 -40.00 -47.17
CA LYS A 242 -24.85 -41.45 -47.01
C LYS A 242 -25.91 -42.22 -47.80
N ALA A 243 -27.16 -41.78 -47.78
CA ALA A 243 -28.24 -42.39 -48.55
C ALA A 243 -28.03 -42.22 -50.07
N ASP A 244 -27.59 -41.05 -50.52
CA ASP A 244 -27.27 -40.76 -51.92
C ASP A 244 -26.11 -41.62 -52.41
N LYS A 245 -25.08 -41.81 -51.58
CA LYS A 245 -23.97 -42.74 -51.85
C LYS A 245 -24.50 -44.17 -51.99
N ALA A 246 -25.36 -44.63 -51.08
CA ALA A 246 -25.94 -45.97 -51.17
C ALA A 246 -26.78 -46.15 -52.44
N LEU A 247 -27.52 -45.13 -52.86
CA LEU A 247 -28.26 -45.13 -54.11
C LEU A 247 -27.32 -45.16 -55.34
N ALA A 248 -26.23 -44.40 -55.31
CA ALA A 248 -25.23 -44.40 -56.38
C ALA A 248 -24.52 -45.77 -56.49
N ASP A 249 -24.17 -46.36 -55.35
CA ASP A 249 -23.56 -47.69 -55.27
C ASP A 249 -24.54 -48.76 -55.81
N ALA A 250 -25.83 -48.66 -55.47
CA ALA A 250 -26.88 -49.56 -55.98
C ALA A 250 -27.08 -49.43 -57.50
N LYS A 251 -27.08 -48.21 -58.04
CA LYS A 251 -27.13 -47.97 -59.50
C LYS A 251 -25.92 -48.57 -60.19
N THR A 252 -24.72 -48.31 -59.67
CA THR A 252 -23.45 -48.84 -60.23
C THR A 252 -23.44 -50.37 -60.24
N PHE A 253 -23.90 -50.99 -59.15
CA PHE A 253 -24.03 -52.44 -59.06
C PHE A 253 -24.96 -53.00 -60.14
N PHE A 254 -26.13 -52.40 -60.35
CA PHE A 254 -27.10 -52.86 -61.35
C PHE A 254 -26.58 -52.73 -62.78
N GLU A 255 -25.98 -51.58 -63.12
CA GLU A 255 -25.37 -51.35 -64.44
C GLU A 255 -24.26 -52.39 -64.72
N LEU A 256 -23.39 -52.66 -63.76
CA LEU A 256 -22.32 -53.65 -63.91
C LEU A 256 -22.87 -55.09 -64.04
N ALA A 257 -23.88 -55.43 -63.24
CA ALA A 257 -24.48 -56.77 -63.24
C ALA A 257 -25.30 -57.06 -64.52
N SER A 258 -25.81 -56.03 -65.20
CA SER A 258 -26.62 -56.17 -66.42
C SER A 258 -25.86 -55.87 -67.71
N ALA A 259 -24.56 -55.54 -67.61
CA ALA A 259 -23.72 -55.27 -68.76
C ALA A 259 -23.58 -56.50 -69.70
N VAL A 260 -23.64 -56.24 -71.00
CA VAL A 260 -23.43 -57.25 -72.04
C VAL A 260 -21.94 -57.55 -72.16
N GLN A 261 -21.57 -58.80 -71.89
CA GLN A 261 -20.22 -59.30 -72.11
C GLN A 261 -20.14 -60.02 -73.46
N SER A 262 -18.93 -60.19 -73.99
CA SER A 262 -18.75 -60.89 -75.27
C SER A 262 -17.47 -61.70 -75.30
N VAL A 263 -17.51 -62.82 -76.03
CA VAL A 263 -16.35 -63.66 -76.33
C VAL A 263 -16.36 -64.02 -77.82
N THR A 264 -15.21 -63.88 -78.47
CA THR A 264 -15.04 -64.32 -79.86
C THR A 264 -14.76 -65.82 -79.89
N LEU A 265 -15.46 -66.54 -80.76
CA LEU A 265 -15.34 -67.98 -80.92
C LEU A 265 -14.41 -68.30 -82.08
N THR A 266 -13.59 -69.33 -81.92
CA THR A 266 -12.68 -69.81 -82.98
C THR A 266 -13.38 -70.86 -83.83
N PRO A 267 -13.40 -70.72 -85.17
CA PRO A 267 -13.88 -71.77 -86.06
C PRO A 267 -13.08 -73.08 -85.92
N LYS A 268 -13.76 -74.22 -86.05
CA LYS A 268 -13.16 -75.56 -85.92
C LYS A 268 -13.40 -76.39 -87.18
N ASN A 269 -12.70 -77.52 -87.31
CA ASN A 269 -12.97 -78.55 -88.32
C ASN A 269 -13.01 -78.04 -89.77
N GLY A 270 -12.14 -77.09 -90.12
CA GLY A 270 -12.02 -76.53 -91.47
C GLY A 270 -13.05 -75.45 -91.82
N PHE A 271 -14.03 -75.19 -90.94
CA PHE A 271 -14.92 -74.04 -91.08
C PHE A 271 -14.14 -72.72 -90.97
N VAL A 272 -14.66 -71.67 -91.61
CA VAL A 272 -14.13 -70.31 -91.55
C VAL A 272 -15.21 -69.33 -91.11
N ALA A 273 -14.83 -68.30 -90.35
CA ALA A 273 -15.73 -67.22 -89.97
C ALA A 273 -15.92 -66.26 -91.17
N SER A 274 -17.02 -66.41 -91.91
CA SER A 274 -17.40 -65.44 -92.96
C SER A 274 -17.85 -64.11 -92.35
N GLN A 275 -18.37 -64.15 -91.13
CA GLN A 275 -18.51 -63.02 -90.21
C GLN A 275 -17.99 -63.48 -88.84
N PRO A 276 -17.37 -62.60 -88.02
CA PRO A 276 -16.84 -62.98 -86.71
C PRO A 276 -17.88 -63.72 -85.87
N LEU A 277 -17.50 -64.90 -85.36
CA LEU A 277 -18.36 -65.68 -84.49
C LEU A 277 -18.23 -65.12 -83.08
N VAL A 278 -19.31 -64.54 -82.54
CA VAL A 278 -19.28 -63.87 -81.24
C VAL A 278 -20.43 -64.38 -80.40
N ALA A 279 -20.14 -64.86 -79.18
CA ALA A 279 -21.15 -65.10 -78.17
C ALA A 279 -21.23 -63.88 -77.26
N ARG A 280 -22.37 -63.19 -77.29
CA ARG A 280 -22.72 -62.13 -76.34
C ARG A 280 -23.53 -62.74 -75.21
N TYR A 281 -23.26 -62.34 -73.97
CA TYR A 281 -23.92 -62.91 -72.80
C TYR A 281 -24.19 -61.89 -71.69
N ILE A 282 -25.31 -62.07 -71.00
CA ILE A 282 -25.82 -61.18 -69.95
C ILE A 282 -26.10 -62.00 -68.70
N LYS A 283 -25.67 -61.55 -67.51
CA LYS A 283 -25.92 -62.24 -66.25
C LYS A 283 -27.39 -62.11 -65.84
N PHE A 284 -28.02 -63.22 -65.49
CA PHE A 284 -29.36 -63.31 -64.92
C PHE A 284 -29.30 -64.22 -63.69
N GLY A 285 -29.24 -63.63 -62.50
CA GLY A 285 -28.97 -64.37 -61.27
C GLY A 285 -27.63 -65.11 -61.36
N ASN A 286 -27.66 -66.44 -61.21
CA ASN A 286 -26.49 -67.31 -61.34
C ASN A 286 -26.39 -67.97 -62.73
N ARG A 287 -27.01 -67.41 -63.76
CA ARG A 287 -26.99 -67.93 -65.14
C ARG A 287 -26.63 -66.83 -66.12
N PHE A 288 -26.37 -67.21 -67.37
CA PHE A 288 -26.23 -66.26 -68.46
C PHE A 288 -27.30 -66.50 -69.53
N LEU A 289 -27.89 -65.43 -70.04
CA LEU A 289 -28.55 -65.43 -71.35
C LEU A 289 -27.46 -65.28 -72.40
N VAL A 290 -27.37 -66.23 -73.33
CA VAL A 290 -26.36 -66.28 -74.37
C VAL A 290 -27.02 -66.08 -75.73
N ILE A 291 -26.44 -65.22 -76.54
CA ILE A 291 -26.82 -64.94 -77.92
C ILE A 291 -25.58 -65.15 -78.77
N VAL A 292 -25.61 -66.14 -79.65
CA VAL A 292 -24.54 -66.35 -80.63
C VAL A 292 -24.86 -65.55 -81.87
N SER A 293 -23.84 -64.93 -82.45
CA SER A 293 -23.94 -64.20 -83.71
C SER A 293 -22.79 -64.57 -84.63
N GLY A 294 -23.00 -64.39 -85.93
CA GLY A 294 -21.98 -64.60 -86.95
C GLY A 294 -22.39 -65.62 -88.01
N ILE A 295 -21.55 -65.73 -89.03
CA ILE A 295 -21.81 -66.53 -90.22
C ILE A 295 -20.60 -67.40 -90.46
N VAL A 296 -20.84 -68.70 -90.60
CA VAL A 296 -19.79 -69.67 -90.84
C VAL A 296 -19.86 -70.21 -92.26
N GLY A 297 -18.72 -70.23 -92.95
CA GLY A 297 -18.55 -70.86 -94.25
C GLY A 297 -17.82 -72.19 -94.13
N LYS A 298 -18.06 -73.12 -95.07
CA LYS A 298 -17.46 -74.46 -95.01
C LYS A 298 -15.93 -74.47 -95.01
N GLY A 299 -15.30 -73.44 -95.60
CA GLY A 299 -13.85 -73.36 -95.74
C GLY A 299 -13.26 -74.60 -96.40
N THR A 300 -12.32 -75.24 -95.71
CA THR A 300 -11.73 -76.54 -96.13
C THR A 300 -12.47 -77.75 -95.57
N GLY A 301 -13.56 -77.54 -94.81
CA GLY A 301 -14.41 -78.58 -94.25
C GLY A 301 -15.55 -79.03 -95.17
N ASN A 302 -16.45 -79.85 -94.62
CA ASN A 302 -17.52 -80.52 -95.37
C ASN A 302 -18.88 -79.80 -95.35
N GLY A 303 -18.97 -78.62 -94.71
CA GLY A 303 -20.23 -77.86 -94.55
C GLY A 303 -21.17 -78.39 -93.45
N THR A 304 -20.83 -79.51 -92.80
CA THR A 304 -21.50 -80.08 -91.62
C THR A 304 -20.48 -80.46 -90.54
N GLY A 305 -20.95 -80.68 -89.31
CA GLY A 305 -20.11 -80.96 -88.13
C GLY A 305 -19.97 -79.77 -87.17
N ILE A 306 -19.13 -79.92 -86.15
CA ILE A 306 -18.89 -78.90 -85.13
C ILE A 306 -18.13 -77.72 -85.76
N CYS A 307 -18.75 -76.56 -85.83
CA CYS A 307 -18.17 -75.36 -86.44
C CYS A 307 -17.49 -74.44 -85.42
N ALA A 308 -17.92 -74.45 -84.16
CA ALA A 308 -17.30 -73.73 -83.04
C ALA A 308 -17.74 -74.36 -81.69
N THR A 309 -17.02 -74.04 -80.61
CA THR A 309 -17.38 -74.44 -79.24
C THR A 309 -17.34 -73.21 -78.33
N LEU A 310 -18.38 -72.98 -77.52
CA LEU A 310 -18.38 -71.89 -76.54
C LEU A 310 -17.57 -72.25 -75.28
N PRO A 311 -17.08 -71.25 -74.51
CA PRO A 311 -16.49 -71.50 -73.19
C PRO A 311 -17.40 -72.34 -72.28
N THR A 312 -16.80 -73.14 -71.40
CA THR A 312 -17.52 -74.11 -70.55
C THR A 312 -18.54 -73.45 -69.60
N PHE A 313 -18.26 -72.24 -69.11
CA PHE A 313 -19.20 -71.48 -68.27
C PHE A 313 -20.44 -70.99 -69.06
N LEU A 314 -20.43 -71.09 -70.39
CA LEU A 314 -21.58 -70.82 -71.25
C LEU A 314 -22.30 -72.11 -71.68
N ALA A 315 -22.06 -73.26 -71.04
CA ALA A 315 -22.76 -74.50 -71.38
C ALA A 315 -24.29 -74.38 -71.17
N PRO A 316 -25.12 -74.86 -72.12
CA PRO A 316 -26.57 -74.72 -72.03
C PRO A 316 -27.15 -75.53 -70.88
N ASP A 317 -28.23 -75.03 -70.29
CA ASP A 317 -29.05 -75.86 -69.40
C ASP A 317 -29.86 -76.87 -70.21
N ALA A 318 -29.24 -78.02 -70.44
CA ALA A 318 -29.83 -79.15 -71.13
C ALA A 318 -29.18 -80.47 -70.68
N SER A 319 -29.96 -81.54 -70.76
CA SER A 319 -29.52 -82.94 -70.59
C SER A 319 -29.14 -83.60 -71.93
N TRP A 320 -29.50 -82.97 -73.05
CA TRP A 320 -29.21 -83.43 -74.41
C TRP A 320 -29.09 -82.23 -75.37
N ASN A 321 -28.85 -82.46 -76.66
CA ASN A 321 -28.72 -81.37 -77.64
C ASN A 321 -29.98 -80.49 -77.69
N LYS A 322 -29.79 -79.17 -77.75
CA LYS A 322 -30.85 -78.22 -78.11
C LYS A 322 -30.86 -78.03 -79.63
N LEU A 323 -32.05 -78.00 -80.23
CA LEU A 323 -32.22 -77.94 -81.67
C LEU A 323 -32.59 -76.53 -82.11
N TYR A 324 -31.93 -76.03 -83.14
CA TYR A 324 -32.17 -74.73 -83.75
C TYR A 324 -32.31 -74.88 -85.26
N SER A 325 -33.32 -74.23 -85.83
CA SER A 325 -33.35 -73.96 -87.27
C SER A 325 -32.56 -72.69 -87.55
N ALA A 326 -31.76 -72.70 -88.60
CA ALA A 326 -30.93 -71.58 -89.00
C ALA A 326 -31.07 -71.30 -90.51
N ALA A 327 -30.94 -70.04 -90.89
CA ALA A 327 -30.92 -69.65 -92.29
C ALA A 327 -29.52 -69.86 -92.88
N GLN A 328 -29.44 -70.26 -94.14
CA GLN A 328 -28.21 -70.16 -94.92
C GLN A 328 -28.22 -68.86 -95.73
N GLN A 329 -27.04 -68.37 -96.12
CA GLN A 329 -26.85 -67.13 -96.87
C GLN A 329 -27.25 -67.30 -98.35
N SER A 330 -28.54 -67.51 -98.60
CA SER A 330 -29.10 -67.87 -99.89
C SER A 330 -30.51 -67.27 -100.07
N THR A 331 -30.88 -66.98 -101.31
CA THR A 331 -32.24 -66.55 -101.69
C THR A 331 -33.23 -67.72 -101.77
N ALA A 332 -32.76 -68.96 -101.92
CA ALA A 332 -33.61 -70.15 -101.90
C ALA A 332 -33.97 -70.53 -100.46
N ALA A 333 -35.26 -70.52 -100.13
CA ALA A 333 -35.77 -70.83 -98.79
C ALA A 333 -35.55 -72.31 -98.37
N SER A 334 -35.28 -73.20 -99.32
CA SER A 334 -34.85 -74.58 -99.04
C SER A 334 -33.45 -74.65 -98.40
N ASN A 335 -32.64 -73.60 -98.55
CA ASN A 335 -31.31 -73.51 -97.94
C ASN A 335 -31.43 -73.01 -96.49
N GLN A 336 -31.81 -73.94 -95.63
CA GLN A 336 -31.83 -73.80 -94.18
C GLN A 336 -30.93 -74.88 -93.56
N ALA A 337 -30.60 -74.71 -92.29
CA ALA A 337 -29.79 -75.64 -91.53
C ALA A 337 -30.49 -76.08 -90.24
N ASN A 338 -30.27 -77.33 -89.87
CA ASN A 338 -30.56 -77.81 -88.53
C ASN A 338 -29.24 -77.82 -87.75
N ILE A 339 -29.24 -77.14 -86.59
CA ILE A 339 -28.07 -77.00 -85.73
C ILE A 339 -28.38 -77.60 -84.37
N TYR A 340 -27.47 -78.43 -83.88
CA TYR A 340 -27.49 -78.95 -82.52
C TYR A 340 -26.50 -78.13 -81.69
N LEU A 341 -26.98 -77.58 -80.58
CA LEU A 341 -26.13 -77.07 -79.52
C LEU A 341 -25.98 -78.17 -78.45
N SER A 342 -24.77 -78.70 -78.29
CA SER A 342 -24.51 -79.80 -77.36
C SER A 342 -24.46 -79.34 -75.90
N VAL A 343 -24.54 -80.30 -74.98
CA VAL A 343 -24.36 -80.05 -73.53
C VAL A 343 -22.95 -79.55 -73.17
N SER A 344 -21.98 -79.77 -74.05
CA SER A 344 -20.61 -79.22 -73.98
C SER A 344 -20.45 -77.90 -74.74
N ALA A 345 -21.55 -77.29 -75.18
CA ALA A 345 -21.60 -76.03 -75.91
C ALA A 345 -20.92 -76.07 -77.29
N ASP A 346 -20.89 -77.24 -77.94
CA ASP A 346 -20.48 -77.38 -79.33
C ASP A 346 -21.64 -76.98 -80.25
N ILE A 347 -21.36 -76.10 -81.21
CA ILE A 347 -22.30 -75.72 -82.27
C ILE A 347 -22.08 -76.68 -83.44
N ASN A 348 -22.98 -77.66 -83.57
CA ASN A 348 -22.89 -78.73 -84.56
C ASN A 348 -23.93 -78.55 -85.66
N ILE A 349 -23.47 -78.27 -86.89
CA ILE A 349 -24.34 -78.18 -88.06
C ILE A 349 -24.62 -79.61 -88.54
N VAL A 350 -25.83 -80.12 -88.27
CA VAL A 350 -26.18 -81.53 -88.52
C VAL A 350 -26.81 -81.76 -89.88
N GLY A 351 -27.41 -80.73 -90.48
CA GLY A 351 -27.97 -80.80 -91.82
C GLY A 351 -28.11 -79.41 -92.43
N VAL A 352 -27.94 -79.32 -93.74
CA VAL A 352 -28.00 -78.07 -94.53
C VAL A 352 -28.69 -78.35 -95.86
N GLY A 353 -29.38 -77.35 -96.41
CA GLY A 353 -29.93 -77.43 -97.78
C GLY A 353 -28.82 -77.46 -98.85
N SER A 354 -27.70 -76.78 -98.60
CA SER A 354 -26.48 -76.86 -99.43
C SER A 354 -25.21 -76.69 -98.60
N VAL A 355 -24.22 -77.56 -98.79
CA VAL A 355 -22.92 -77.48 -98.07
C VAL A 355 -22.04 -76.33 -98.53
N ASP A 356 -22.30 -75.77 -99.71
CA ASP A 356 -21.52 -74.68 -100.31
C ASP A 356 -22.07 -73.28 -99.97
N VAL A 357 -23.18 -73.21 -99.23
CA VAL A 357 -23.78 -71.95 -98.77
C VAL A 357 -23.45 -71.75 -97.30
N ASN A 358 -22.98 -70.56 -96.94
CA ASN A 358 -22.67 -70.20 -95.56
C ASN A 358 -23.91 -70.32 -94.64
N THR A 359 -23.70 -70.63 -93.37
CA THR A 359 -24.78 -70.83 -92.38
C THR A 359 -24.71 -69.75 -91.31
N GLY A 360 -25.83 -69.07 -91.05
CA GLY A 360 -25.95 -68.08 -89.98
C GLY A 360 -26.14 -68.73 -88.61
N LEU A 361 -25.57 -68.12 -87.56
CA LEU A 361 -25.68 -68.58 -86.18
C LEU A 361 -26.57 -67.68 -85.31
N ASP A 362 -27.09 -66.58 -85.89
CA ASP A 362 -27.75 -65.49 -85.17
C ASP A 362 -29.08 -65.88 -84.47
N GLY A 363 -29.62 -67.06 -84.79
CA GLY A 363 -30.82 -67.60 -84.15
C GLY A 363 -30.56 -68.41 -82.88
N ILE A 364 -29.30 -68.65 -82.51
CA ILE A 364 -28.95 -69.49 -81.36
C ILE A 364 -28.97 -68.61 -80.10
N ILE A 365 -30.06 -68.72 -79.33
CA ILE A 365 -30.27 -68.05 -78.05
C ILE A 365 -30.65 -69.09 -76.98
N TYR A 366 -30.01 -69.04 -75.82
CA TYR A 366 -30.28 -69.97 -74.72
C TYR A 366 -29.84 -69.45 -73.34
N LEU A 367 -30.31 -70.13 -72.29
CA LEU A 367 -29.85 -69.94 -70.91
C LEU A 367 -28.83 -71.01 -70.53
N THR A 368 -27.77 -70.61 -69.83
CA THR A 368 -26.77 -71.54 -69.28
C THR A 368 -27.34 -72.34 -68.10
N LYS A 369 -26.62 -73.40 -67.71
CA LYS A 369 -26.72 -73.98 -66.36
C LYS A 369 -26.38 -72.91 -65.31
N GLU A 370 -26.72 -73.19 -64.06
CA GLU A 370 -26.24 -72.35 -62.96
C GLU A 370 -24.72 -72.40 -62.88
N VAL A 371 -24.12 -71.21 -62.83
CA VAL A 371 -22.69 -70.98 -62.67
C VAL A 371 -22.53 -70.04 -61.48
N THR A 372 -21.84 -70.53 -60.45
CA THR A 372 -21.41 -69.66 -59.36
C THR A 372 -20.38 -68.68 -59.91
N THR A 373 -20.74 -67.39 -60.04
CA THR A 373 -19.92 -66.35 -60.66
C THR A 373 -19.83 -65.09 -59.83
#